data_AF-A0A972HBP3-F1
#
_entry.id   AF-A0A972HBP3-F1
#
_cell.length_a   1.000
_cell.length_b   1.000
_cell.length_c   1.000
_cell.angle_alpha   90.00
_cell.angle_beta   90.00
_cell.angle_gamma   90.00
#
_symmetry.space_group_name_H-M   'P 1'
#
loop_
_entity.id
_entity.type
_entity.pdbx_description
1 polymer ?
#
loop_
_entity_poly.entity_id
_entity_poly.type
_entity_poly.pdbx_seq_one_letter_code
_entity_poly.pdbx_strand_id
1 'polypeptide(L)'
;MTRSDVGWKSSSTDTAAALTRHEEAIAELHSGPSQEQIVSVALRAARAAAATHETLKREMLRNAVVNMALGVEPDDVWPMVLIELLDNLTEAHLVALEFLNDPVAGLRARGLREQQPGRTREDMIESILGVDQDLAAKILYDLDRHQLAHNVGSLMTPGHGTSDLGKRLLRFVTAKETQ
;
A
#
# COMPACT_ATOMS: atom_id res chain seq x y z
N MET A 1 45.64 37.19 -37.85
CA MET A 1 44.83 37.15 -36.61
C MET A 1 43.42 36.75 -37.01
N THR A 2 43.12 35.44 -36.97
CA THR A 2 41.85 34.85 -37.38
C THR A 2 40.93 34.71 -36.17
N ARG A 3 39.78 35.38 -36.20
CA ARG A 3 38.75 35.40 -35.17
C ARG A 3 37.53 34.66 -35.72
N SER A 4 37.47 33.34 -35.56
CA SER A 4 36.29 32.55 -35.97
C SER A 4 36.08 31.21 -35.24
N ASP A 5 36.82 30.90 -34.17
CA ASP A 5 36.74 29.59 -33.50
C ASP A 5 35.85 29.54 -32.23
N VAL A 6 35.18 30.65 -31.86
CA VAL A 6 34.54 30.76 -30.53
C VAL A 6 33.03 30.49 -30.54
N GLY A 7 32.38 30.41 -31.71
CA GLY A 7 30.91 30.27 -31.80
C GLY A 7 30.36 28.84 -31.80
N TRP A 8 31.14 27.83 -32.18
CA TRP A 8 30.62 26.47 -32.41
C TRP A 8 30.66 25.57 -31.17
N LYS A 9 31.58 25.84 -30.22
CA LYS A 9 31.73 25.00 -29.02
C LYS A 9 30.61 25.21 -28.00
N SER A 10 30.11 26.43 -27.83
CA SER A 10 29.00 26.72 -26.89
C SER A 10 27.66 26.16 -27.39
N SER A 11 27.40 26.23 -28.71
CA SER A 11 26.19 25.68 -29.33
C SER A 11 26.10 24.15 -29.20
N SER A 12 27.24 23.45 -29.24
CA SER A 12 27.31 21.98 -29.14
C SER A 12 26.98 21.49 -27.73
N THR A 13 27.48 22.18 -26.70
CA THR A 13 27.18 21.88 -25.29
C THR A 13 25.73 22.17 -24.92
N ASP A 14 25.14 23.25 -25.44
CA ASP A 14 23.74 23.58 -25.17
C ASP A 14 22.77 22.58 -25.83
N THR A 15 23.10 22.08 -27.03
CA THR A 15 22.31 21.03 -27.70
C THR A 15 22.40 19.69 -26.98
N ALA A 16 23.58 19.31 -26.46
CA ALA A 16 23.74 18.08 -25.70
C ALA A 16 22.94 18.12 -24.39
N ALA A 17 23.00 19.24 -23.66
CA ALA A 17 22.21 19.43 -22.44
C ALA A 17 20.69 19.46 -22.70
N ALA A 18 20.26 19.97 -23.85
CA ALA A 18 18.86 19.94 -24.26
C ALA A 18 18.40 18.53 -24.63
N LEU A 19 19.25 17.73 -25.27
CA LEU A 19 18.96 16.35 -25.62
C LEU A 19 18.84 15.48 -24.37
N THR A 20 19.79 15.60 -23.43
CA THR A 20 19.72 14.89 -22.14
C THR A 20 18.47 15.25 -21.34
N ARG A 21 18.10 16.54 -21.28
CA ARG A 21 16.84 16.97 -20.64
C ARG A 21 15.60 16.38 -21.33
N HIS A 22 15.64 16.20 -22.65
CA HIS A 22 14.56 15.55 -23.38
C HIS A 22 14.53 14.04 -23.14
N GLU A 23 15.67 13.37 -23.08
CA GLU A 23 15.77 11.94 -22.75
C GLU A 23 15.27 11.67 -21.33
N GLU A 24 15.64 12.51 -20.36
CA GLU A 24 15.13 12.46 -18.98
C GLU A 24 13.62 12.68 -18.93
N ALA A 25 13.10 13.70 -19.64
CA ALA A 25 11.66 13.97 -19.68
C ALA A 25 10.87 12.86 -20.41
N ILE A 26 11.45 12.22 -21.42
CA ILE A 26 10.86 11.06 -22.11
C ILE A 26 10.88 9.84 -21.18
N ALA A 27 11.95 9.62 -20.41
CA ALA A 27 12.02 8.56 -19.41
C ALA A 27 10.99 8.79 -18.29
N GLU A 28 10.78 10.04 -17.86
CA GLU A 28 9.78 10.43 -16.87
C GLU A 28 8.34 10.29 -17.40
N LEU A 29 8.11 10.51 -18.71
CA LEU A 29 6.84 10.22 -19.37
C LEU A 29 6.54 8.72 -19.50
N HIS A 30 7.57 7.86 -19.52
CA HIS A 30 7.44 6.40 -19.58
C HIS A 30 7.65 5.72 -18.22
N SER A 31 7.80 6.46 -17.12
CA SER A 31 8.04 5.91 -15.79
C SER A 31 6.79 5.35 -15.11
N GLY A 32 5.65 5.37 -15.80
CA GLY A 32 4.42 4.74 -15.34
C GLY A 32 4.44 3.22 -15.55
N PRO A 33 3.60 2.48 -14.84
CA PRO A 33 3.53 1.03 -15.00
C PRO A 33 3.12 0.65 -16.42
N SER A 34 3.70 -0.44 -16.93
CA SER A 34 3.39 -0.98 -18.25
C SER A 34 1.94 -1.50 -18.33
N GLN A 35 1.40 -1.52 -19.55
CA GLN A 35 0.06 -2.06 -19.80
C GLN A 35 -0.05 -3.53 -19.38
N GLU A 36 0.99 -4.33 -19.62
CA GLU A 36 1.06 -5.74 -19.25
C GLU A 36 1.02 -5.94 -17.72
N GLN A 37 1.70 -5.08 -16.96
CA GLN A 37 1.64 -5.12 -15.50
C GLN A 37 0.25 -4.76 -14.99
N ILE A 38 -0.36 -3.70 -15.52
CA ILE A 38 -1.72 -3.29 -15.15
C ILE A 38 -2.71 -4.41 -15.45
N VAL A 39 -2.64 -5.03 -16.62
CA VAL A 39 -3.52 -6.16 -17.01
C VAL A 39 -3.32 -7.35 -16.08
N SER A 40 -2.08 -7.67 -15.72
CA SER A 40 -1.78 -8.81 -14.84
C SER A 40 -2.35 -8.61 -13.43
N VAL A 41 -2.15 -7.43 -12.85
CA VAL A 41 -2.72 -7.06 -11.54
C VAL A 41 -4.25 -7.05 -11.62
N ALA A 42 -4.83 -6.46 -12.67
CA ALA A 42 -6.27 -6.41 -12.87
C ALA A 42 -6.90 -7.81 -12.98
N LEU A 43 -6.27 -8.73 -13.71
CA LEU A 43 -6.76 -10.10 -13.85
C LEU A 43 -6.73 -10.85 -12.51
N ARG A 44 -5.65 -10.70 -11.72
CA ARG A 44 -5.56 -11.32 -10.39
C ARG A 44 -6.59 -10.72 -9.43
N ALA A 45 -6.72 -9.40 -9.43
CA ALA A 45 -7.71 -8.70 -8.62
C ALA A 45 -9.15 -9.14 -8.96
N ALA A 46 -9.48 -9.25 -10.25
CA ALA A 46 -10.79 -9.70 -10.71
C ALA A 46 -11.10 -11.13 -10.26
N ARG A 47 -10.12 -12.04 -10.37
CA ARG A 47 -10.26 -13.43 -9.89
C ARG A 47 -10.52 -13.47 -8.37
N ALA A 48 -9.74 -12.74 -7.59
CA ALA A 48 -9.90 -12.65 -6.15
C ALA A 48 -11.28 -12.06 -5.76
N ALA A 49 -11.70 -11.01 -6.45
CA ALA A 49 -12.98 -10.34 -6.20
C ALA A 49 -14.18 -11.24 -6.54
N ALA A 50 -14.08 -12.04 -7.60
CA ALA A 50 -15.10 -13.02 -7.97
C ALA A 50 -15.20 -14.19 -6.98
N ALA A 51 -14.12 -14.50 -6.26
CA ALA A 51 -14.04 -15.61 -5.32
C ALA A 51 -14.48 -15.27 -3.88
N THR A 52 -14.78 -14.01 -3.57
CA THR A 52 -15.20 -13.57 -2.23
C THR A 52 -16.54 -12.86 -2.27
N HIS A 53 -17.30 -12.92 -1.18
CA HIS A 53 -18.53 -12.15 -0.96
C HIS A 53 -18.29 -10.88 -0.13
N GLU A 54 -17.10 -10.73 0.45
CA GLU A 54 -16.68 -9.64 1.33
C GLU A 54 -16.59 -8.31 0.56
N THR A 55 -17.43 -7.34 0.92
CA THR A 55 -17.55 -6.07 0.20
C THR A 55 -16.32 -5.20 0.37
N LEU A 56 -15.72 -5.15 1.56
CA LEU A 56 -14.53 -4.35 1.81
C LEU A 56 -13.34 -4.89 1.00
N LYS A 57 -13.17 -6.21 0.97
CA LYS A 57 -12.09 -6.85 0.19
C LYS A 57 -12.25 -6.55 -1.30
N ARG A 58 -13.45 -6.61 -1.86
CA ARG A 58 -13.71 -6.24 -3.27
C ARG A 58 -13.38 -4.78 -3.56
N GLU A 59 -13.71 -3.87 -2.64
CA GLU A 59 -13.35 -2.46 -2.76
C GLU A 59 -11.84 -2.26 -2.73
N MET A 60 -11.13 -2.88 -1.80
CA MET A 60 -9.67 -2.82 -1.72
C MET A 60 -8.99 -3.40 -2.96
N LEU A 61 -9.51 -4.49 -3.53
CA LEU A 61 -9.03 -5.07 -4.78
C LEU A 61 -9.23 -4.11 -5.96
N ARG A 62 -10.37 -3.43 -6.04
CA ARG A 62 -10.62 -2.38 -7.05
C ARG A 62 -9.63 -1.23 -6.90
N ASN A 63 -9.44 -0.75 -5.67
CA ASN A 63 -8.53 0.34 -5.38
C ASN A 63 -7.08 -0.03 -5.70
N ALA A 64 -6.66 -1.27 -5.46
CA ALA A 64 -5.34 -1.77 -5.83
C ALA A 64 -5.06 -1.65 -7.34
N VAL A 65 -6.04 -1.99 -8.18
CA VAL A 65 -5.93 -1.83 -9.64
C VAL A 65 -5.80 -0.37 -10.05
N VAL A 66 -6.61 0.51 -9.44
CA VAL A 66 -6.55 1.96 -9.70
C VAL A 66 -5.21 2.54 -9.26
N ASN A 67 -4.76 2.22 -8.05
CA ASN A 67 -3.51 2.71 -7.50
C ASN A 67 -2.29 2.17 -8.25
N MET A 68 -2.37 0.93 -8.78
CA MET A 68 -1.39 0.42 -9.72
C MET A 68 -1.34 1.29 -10.98
N ALA A 69 -2.47 1.53 -11.64
CA ALA A 69 -2.51 2.37 -12.85
C ALA A 69 -2.02 3.81 -12.61
N LEU A 70 -2.18 4.33 -11.37
CA LEU A 70 -1.69 5.64 -10.95
C LEU A 70 -0.22 5.65 -10.53
N GLY A 71 0.50 4.53 -10.60
CA GLY A 71 1.90 4.44 -10.18
C GLY A 71 2.13 4.73 -8.69
N VAL A 72 1.13 4.44 -7.83
CA VAL A 72 1.28 4.58 -6.36
C VAL A 72 2.44 3.77 -5.85
N GLU A 73 2.69 2.64 -6.51
CA GLU A 73 3.83 1.79 -6.27
C GLU A 73 4.70 1.75 -7.55
N PRO A 74 5.80 2.52 -7.61
CA PRO A 74 6.60 2.68 -8.83
C PRO A 74 7.51 1.50 -9.16
N ASP A 75 7.58 0.51 -8.25
CA ASP A 75 8.40 -0.68 -8.43
C ASP A 75 7.64 -1.77 -9.22
N ASP A 76 8.36 -2.50 -10.06
CA ASP A 76 7.77 -3.51 -10.95
C ASP A 76 7.29 -4.78 -10.24
N VAL A 77 7.84 -5.10 -9.07
CA VAL A 77 7.63 -6.35 -8.35
C VAL A 77 6.57 -6.18 -7.25
N TRP A 78 6.61 -5.06 -6.54
CA TRP A 78 5.73 -4.83 -5.38
C TRP A 78 4.23 -4.96 -5.67
N PRO A 79 3.66 -4.41 -6.76
CA PRO A 79 2.23 -4.53 -7.03
C PRO A 79 1.73 -5.97 -7.08
N MET A 80 2.53 -6.89 -7.64
CA MET A 80 2.19 -8.31 -7.70
C MET A 80 2.29 -8.99 -6.34
N VAL A 81 3.28 -8.63 -5.52
CA VAL A 81 3.42 -9.12 -4.14
C VAL A 81 2.24 -8.64 -3.28
N LEU A 82 1.88 -7.36 -3.40
CA LEU A 82 0.82 -6.75 -2.60
C LEU A 82 -0.56 -7.29 -2.98
N ILE A 83 -0.84 -7.51 -4.26
CA ILE A 83 -2.13 -8.11 -4.67
C ILE A 83 -2.23 -9.58 -4.23
N GLU A 84 -1.11 -10.32 -4.20
CA GLU A 84 -1.06 -11.68 -3.66
C GLU A 84 -1.29 -11.72 -2.15
N LEU A 85 -0.71 -10.77 -1.40
CA LEU A 85 -1.01 -10.61 0.02
C LEU A 85 -2.50 -10.31 0.23
N LEU A 86 -3.05 -9.34 -0.50
CA LEU A 86 -4.47 -8.99 -0.40
C LEU A 86 -5.40 -10.19 -0.74
N ASP A 87 -5.05 -11.00 -1.73
CA ASP A 87 -5.81 -12.19 -2.11
C ASP A 87 -5.87 -13.23 -0.95
N ASN A 88 -4.79 -13.36 -0.17
CA ASN A 88 -4.70 -14.29 0.95
C ASN A 88 -5.36 -13.80 2.25
N LEU A 89 -5.68 -12.50 2.36
CA LEU A 89 -6.28 -11.92 3.57
C LEU A 89 -7.81 -11.92 3.49
N THR A 90 -8.48 -12.08 4.62
CA THR A 90 -9.95 -11.87 4.73
C THR A 90 -10.25 -10.42 5.11
N GLU A 91 -11.51 -10.00 4.99
CA GLU A 91 -11.99 -8.70 5.48
C GLU A 91 -11.60 -8.43 6.94
N ALA A 92 -11.68 -9.46 7.79
CA ALA A 92 -11.29 -9.37 9.19
C ALA A 92 -9.81 -9.00 9.39
N HIS A 93 -8.91 -9.56 8.57
CA HIS A 93 -7.49 -9.20 8.59
C HIS A 93 -7.26 -7.75 8.15
N LEU A 94 -7.99 -7.29 7.14
CA LEU A 94 -7.86 -5.94 6.60
C LEU A 94 -8.32 -4.89 7.62
N VAL A 95 -9.46 -5.12 8.27
CA VAL A 95 -9.95 -4.25 9.36
C VAL A 95 -8.99 -4.25 10.55
N ALA A 96 -8.46 -5.42 10.92
CA ALA A 96 -7.45 -5.51 11.98
C ALA A 96 -6.17 -4.74 11.61
N LEU A 97 -5.69 -4.86 10.37
CA LEU A 97 -4.48 -4.18 9.89
C LEU A 97 -4.65 -2.66 9.85
N GLU A 98 -5.80 -2.17 9.37
CA GLU A 98 -6.15 -0.74 9.42
C GLU A 98 -6.17 -0.22 10.85
N PHE A 99 -6.79 -0.98 11.76
CA PHE A 99 -6.83 -0.62 13.18
C PHE A 99 -5.42 -0.56 13.79
N LEU A 100 -4.57 -1.55 13.52
CA LEU A 100 -3.20 -1.58 14.05
C LEU A 100 -2.33 -0.45 13.51
N ASN A 101 -2.68 0.10 12.33
CA ASN A 101 -1.95 1.19 11.71
C ASN A 101 -2.22 2.52 12.41
N ASP A 102 -3.49 2.78 12.74
CA ASP A 102 -3.89 3.93 13.55
C ASP A 102 -4.97 3.53 14.58
N PRO A 103 -4.54 2.99 15.73
CA PRO A 103 -5.48 2.54 16.76
C PRO A 103 -6.31 3.69 17.34
N VAL A 104 -5.74 4.90 17.37
CA VAL A 104 -6.40 6.09 17.92
C VAL A 104 -7.55 6.51 17.03
N ALA A 105 -7.30 6.65 15.72
CA ALA A 105 -8.36 6.93 14.75
C ALA A 105 -9.40 5.80 14.72
N GLY A 106 -8.95 4.55 14.76
CA GLY A 106 -9.82 3.37 14.75
C GLY A 106 -10.77 3.29 15.95
N LEU A 107 -10.32 3.68 17.15
CA LEU A 107 -11.17 3.77 18.34
C LEU A 107 -12.13 4.96 18.27
N ARG A 108 -11.65 6.12 17.85
CA ARG A 108 -12.47 7.33 17.71
C ARG A 108 -13.62 7.11 16.74
N ALA A 109 -13.35 6.49 15.59
CA ALA A 109 -14.37 6.16 14.59
C ALA A 109 -15.48 5.25 15.12
N ARG A 110 -15.20 4.49 16.19
CA ARG A 110 -16.13 3.55 16.83
C ARG A 110 -16.70 4.06 18.16
N GLY A 111 -16.42 5.32 18.52
CA GLY A 111 -16.86 5.90 19.79
C GLY A 111 -16.22 5.25 21.03
N LEU A 112 -15.14 4.50 20.84
CA LEU A 112 -14.42 3.82 21.92
C LEU A 112 -13.37 4.75 22.52
N ARG A 113 -13.17 4.64 23.84
CA ARG A 113 -12.18 5.44 24.56
C ARG A 113 -10.78 4.89 24.29
N GLU A 114 -9.86 5.83 24.04
CA GLU A 114 -8.46 5.60 23.64
C GLU A 114 -7.65 4.79 24.68
N GLN A 115 -8.08 4.76 25.94
CA GLN A 115 -7.36 4.09 27.01
C GLN A 115 -8.30 3.35 27.97
N GLN A 116 -8.21 2.02 27.96
CA GLN A 116 -8.52 1.19 29.12
C GLN A 116 -7.23 0.49 29.54
N PRO A 117 -6.69 0.77 30.74
CA PRO A 117 -5.50 0.08 31.23
C PRO A 117 -5.69 -1.44 31.21
N GLY A 118 -4.67 -2.17 30.75
CA GLY A 118 -4.64 -3.64 30.81
C GLY A 118 -5.25 -4.38 29.63
N ARG A 119 -5.78 -3.72 28.59
CA ARG A 119 -6.24 -4.41 27.37
C ARG A 119 -5.06 -4.79 26.47
N THR A 120 -5.07 -6.05 26.03
CA THR A 120 -4.16 -6.60 25.03
C THR A 120 -4.61 -6.20 23.62
N ARG A 121 -3.82 -6.53 22.59
CA ARG A 121 -4.21 -6.30 21.20
C ARG A 121 -5.35 -7.22 20.79
N GLU A 122 -5.32 -8.43 21.28
CA GLU A 122 -6.32 -9.47 21.10
C GLU A 122 -7.68 -8.98 21.62
N ASP A 123 -7.75 -8.43 22.84
CA ASP A 123 -9.00 -7.89 23.40
C ASP A 123 -9.59 -6.74 22.56
N MET A 124 -8.72 -5.98 21.88
CA MET A 124 -9.11 -4.86 21.04
C MET A 124 -9.62 -5.34 19.68
N ILE A 125 -8.93 -6.31 19.07
CA ILE A 125 -9.37 -6.95 17.82
C ILE A 125 -10.69 -7.70 18.03
N GLU A 126 -10.82 -8.44 19.13
CA GLU A 126 -12.07 -9.08 19.57
C GLU A 126 -13.22 -8.05 19.60
N SER A 127 -12.99 -6.92 20.28
CA SER A 127 -13.98 -5.85 20.43
C SER A 127 -14.33 -5.15 19.11
N ILE A 128 -13.37 -5.03 18.18
CA ILE A 128 -13.54 -4.29 16.92
C ILE A 128 -14.22 -5.15 15.86
N LEU A 129 -13.89 -6.43 15.82
CA LEU A 129 -14.43 -7.39 14.85
C LEU A 129 -15.68 -8.10 15.36
N GLY A 130 -15.95 -8.06 16.68
CA GLY A 130 -17.06 -8.78 17.29
C GLY A 130 -16.89 -10.31 17.19
N VAL A 131 -15.64 -10.78 17.29
CA VAL A 131 -15.26 -12.20 17.21
C VAL A 131 -14.86 -12.72 18.59
N ASP A 132 -14.60 -14.02 18.74
CA ASP A 132 -13.99 -14.56 19.96
C ASP A 132 -12.48 -14.32 20.01
N GLN A 133 -11.91 -14.53 21.20
CA GLN A 133 -10.49 -14.30 21.47
C GLN A 133 -9.57 -15.22 20.65
N ASP A 134 -9.99 -16.46 20.36
CA ASP A 134 -9.20 -17.42 19.60
C ASP A 134 -9.07 -16.97 18.13
N LEU A 135 -10.16 -16.51 17.54
CA LEU A 135 -10.16 -15.97 16.18
C LEU A 135 -9.40 -14.63 16.12
N ALA A 136 -9.53 -13.76 17.12
CA ALA A 136 -8.75 -12.53 17.21
C ALA A 136 -7.23 -12.83 17.26
N ALA A 137 -6.83 -13.80 18.09
CA ALA A 137 -5.44 -14.24 18.17
C ALA A 137 -4.94 -14.85 16.86
N LYS A 138 -5.77 -15.65 16.18
CA LYS A 138 -5.44 -16.23 14.87
C LYS A 138 -5.22 -15.16 13.81
N ILE A 139 -6.08 -14.14 13.75
CA ILE A 139 -5.95 -13.02 12.81
C ILE A 139 -4.64 -12.27 13.04
N LEU A 140 -4.33 -11.96 14.30
CA LEU A 140 -3.09 -11.29 14.65
C LEU A 140 -1.86 -12.14 14.30
N TYR A 141 -1.91 -13.44 14.58
CA TYR A 141 -0.86 -14.38 14.20
C TYR A 141 -0.65 -14.43 12.68
N ASP A 142 -1.72 -14.45 11.89
CA ASP A 142 -1.61 -14.44 10.43
C ASP A 142 -1.01 -13.13 9.91
N LEU A 143 -1.42 -11.98 10.46
CA LEU A 143 -0.84 -10.69 10.10
C LEU A 143 0.66 -10.62 10.41
N ASP A 144 1.10 -11.16 11.55
CA ASP A 144 2.52 -11.24 11.90
C ASP A 144 3.29 -12.25 11.02
N ARG A 145 2.69 -13.41 10.73
CA ARG A 145 3.25 -14.42 9.81
C ARG A 145 3.44 -13.85 8.40
N HIS A 146 2.52 -13.00 7.94
CA HIS A 146 2.64 -12.27 6.67
C HIS A 146 3.52 -11.02 6.77
N GLN A 147 4.11 -10.76 7.94
CA GLN A 147 4.96 -9.59 8.24
C GLN A 147 4.24 -8.26 8.02
N LEU A 148 2.92 -8.22 8.16
CA LEU A 148 2.07 -7.02 8.03
C LEU A 148 1.91 -6.29 9.36
N ALA A 149 2.05 -7.01 10.47
CA ALA A 149 2.03 -6.49 11.83
C ALA A 149 3.27 -6.98 12.61
N HIS A 150 3.52 -6.37 13.76
CA HIS A 150 4.56 -6.78 14.71
C HIS A 150 3.99 -6.92 16.11
N ASN A 151 4.71 -7.60 17.02
CA ASN A 151 4.45 -7.62 18.47
C ASN A 151 3.04 -8.11 18.84
N VAL A 152 2.61 -9.25 18.28
CA VAL A 152 1.39 -9.96 18.69
C VAL A 152 1.54 -10.43 20.14
N GLY A 153 0.50 -10.30 20.97
CA GLY A 153 0.56 -10.61 22.41
C GLY A 153 1.28 -9.59 23.31
N SER A 154 1.72 -8.45 22.78
CA SER A 154 2.33 -7.37 23.58
C SER A 154 1.32 -6.30 24.01
N LEU A 155 1.62 -5.60 25.10
CA LEU A 155 0.88 -4.42 25.52
C LEU A 155 0.78 -3.40 24.39
N MET A 156 -0.39 -2.76 24.26
CA MET A 156 -0.62 -1.71 23.29
C MET A 156 0.32 -0.53 23.53
N THR A 157 1.35 -0.42 22.68
CA THR A 157 2.17 0.78 22.58
C THR A 157 1.59 1.65 21.46
N PRO A 158 1.28 2.93 21.71
CA PRO A 158 0.79 3.83 20.67
C PRO A 158 1.71 3.86 19.44
N GLY A 159 1.12 3.72 18.25
CA GLY A 159 1.78 4.04 16.97
C GLY A 159 2.60 2.94 16.26
N HIS A 160 2.64 1.69 16.77
CA HIS A 160 3.59 0.68 16.24
C HIS A 160 2.99 -0.74 16.09
N GLY A 161 1.74 -0.85 15.59
CA GLY A 161 1.12 -2.14 15.31
C GLY A 161 1.47 -2.71 13.93
N THR A 162 1.51 -1.83 12.93
CA THR A 162 1.66 -2.20 11.51
C THR A 162 3.11 -2.04 11.04
N SER A 163 3.59 -3.04 10.30
CA SER A 163 4.94 -3.04 9.71
C SER A 163 5.04 -2.08 8.51
N ASP A 164 6.24 -1.89 7.96
CA ASP A 164 6.42 -1.13 6.72
C ASP A 164 5.72 -1.80 5.52
N LEU A 165 5.73 -3.14 5.46
CA LEU A 165 4.99 -3.90 4.45
C LEU A 165 3.48 -3.74 4.63
N GLY A 166 2.98 -3.77 5.85
CA GLY A 166 1.57 -3.52 6.16
C GLY A 166 1.14 -2.11 5.76
N LYS A 167 1.95 -1.10 6.08
CA LYS A 167 1.72 0.29 5.65
C LYS A 167 1.73 0.43 4.13
N ARG A 168 2.63 -0.28 3.45
CA ARG A 168 2.72 -0.31 1.99
C ARG A 168 1.46 -0.92 1.37
N LEU A 169 1.01 -2.06 1.90
CA LEU A 169 -0.25 -2.68 1.50
C LEU A 169 -1.42 -1.72 1.69
N LEU A 170 -1.58 -1.13 2.87
CA LEU A 170 -2.67 -0.18 3.14
C LEU A 170 -2.66 1.00 2.16
N ARG A 171 -1.49 1.61 1.87
CA ARG A 171 -1.40 2.68 0.86
C ARG A 171 -1.80 2.21 -0.54
N PHE A 172 -1.47 0.97 -0.89
CA PHE A 172 -1.77 0.41 -2.20
C PHE A 172 -3.26 0.08 -2.37
N VAL A 173 -3.98 -0.23 -1.29
CA VAL A 173 -5.38 -0.71 -1.36
C VAL A 173 -6.42 0.30 -0.86
N THR A 174 -5.97 1.38 -0.22
CA THR A 174 -6.85 2.48 0.20
C THR A 174 -7.11 3.41 -0.99
N ALA A 175 -8.35 3.89 -1.12
CA ALA A 175 -8.69 4.84 -2.17
C ALA A 175 -7.82 6.11 -2.06
N LYS A 176 -7.21 6.52 -3.17
CA LYS A 176 -6.70 7.89 -3.30
C LYS A 176 -7.88 8.80 -3.59
N GLU A 177 -8.03 9.87 -2.80
CA GLU A 177 -8.86 11.00 -3.22
C GLU A 177 -8.26 11.55 -4.53
N THR A 178 -9.07 11.55 -5.59
CA THR A 178 -8.70 12.18 -6.85
C THR A 178 -8.72 13.69 -6.61
N GLN A 179 -7.55 14.30 -6.45
CA GLN A 179 -7.40 15.76 -6.43
C GLN A 179 -7.53 16.33 -7.85
#